data_AF-A0A315W0N1-F1
#
_entry.id   AF-A0A315W0N1-F1
#
_cell.length_a   1.000
_cell.length_b   1.000
_cell.length_c   1.000
_cell.angle_alpha   90.00
_cell.angle_beta   90.00
_cell.angle_gamma   90.00
#
_symmetry.space_group_name_H-M   'P 1'
#
loop_
_entity.id
_entity.type
_entity.pdbx_description
1 polymer ?
#
loop_
_entity_poly.entity_id
_entity_poly.type
_entity_poly.pdbx_seq_one_letter_code
_entity_poly.pdbx_strand_id
1 'polypeptide(L)'
;MQLLHCFSKEQAASDLGVKLGEVLSFSECPSYRKSVEDLVKANPSNLHPVLKATLVCEQQLRDYICGQAKGLAEDQKRRCLDTLSALRDCCYQCFTFPLHGKIKVFLSPLWTSTWMDGSLPVIDQLLSFLKQHLADLSDLKPASKQPLVCDLHQDLAAQYLKKTMKTRVKSRQQQVAGSERMVEDAKKMDGFFREEVLLEPQGLLTHQAGLQQLIYLSHHLHPP
;
A
#
# COMPACT_ATOMS: atom_id res chain seq x y z
N MET A 1 -38.29 -8.89 15.61
CA MET A 1 -36.90 -8.39 15.71
C MET A 1 -35.95 -9.37 16.41
N GLN A 2 -36.11 -10.70 16.25
CA GLN A 2 -35.23 -11.71 16.88
C GLN A 2 -35.01 -12.98 16.03
N LEU A 3 -35.47 -13.02 14.77
CA LEU A 3 -35.33 -14.18 13.87
C LEU A 3 -34.13 -14.11 12.91
N LEU A 4 -33.36 -13.01 12.93
CA LEU A 4 -32.14 -12.80 12.12
C LEU A 4 -30.83 -13.12 12.88
N HIS A 5 -30.92 -13.57 14.14
CA HIS A 5 -29.77 -13.71 15.03
C HIS A 5 -29.30 -15.16 15.27
N CYS A 6 -30.04 -16.16 14.75
CA CYS A 6 -29.72 -17.58 14.98
C CYS A 6 -29.67 -18.46 13.72
N PHE A 7 -30.18 -18.01 12.57
CA PHE A 7 -29.94 -18.72 11.32
C PHE A 7 -28.52 -18.42 10.84
N SER A 8 -27.69 -19.45 10.69
CA SER A 8 -26.39 -19.40 10.01
C SER A 8 -25.15 -19.11 10.89
N LYS A 9 -24.97 -19.79 12.03
CA LYS A 9 -23.60 -20.04 12.54
C LYS A 9 -23.05 -21.39 12.10
N GLU A 10 -23.88 -22.43 12.03
CA GLU A 10 -23.49 -23.73 11.46
C GLU A 10 -23.70 -23.81 9.94
N GLN A 11 -24.78 -23.23 9.41
CA GLN A 11 -24.99 -23.16 7.95
C GLN A 11 -23.97 -22.22 7.28
N ALA A 12 -23.58 -21.12 7.93
CA ALA A 12 -22.52 -20.23 7.44
C ALA A 12 -21.16 -20.90 7.48
N ALA A 13 -20.88 -21.80 8.42
CA ALA A 13 -19.61 -22.54 8.47
C ALA A 13 -19.52 -23.60 7.36
N SER A 14 -20.64 -24.26 7.03
CA SER A 14 -20.74 -25.17 5.88
C SER A 14 -20.69 -24.41 4.55
N ASP A 15 -21.39 -23.29 4.43
CA ASP A 15 -21.34 -22.40 3.25
C ASP A 15 -20.00 -21.68 3.14
N LEU A 16 -19.33 -21.34 4.24
CA LEU A 16 -17.94 -20.88 4.24
C LEU A 16 -17.00 -21.99 3.83
N GLY A 17 -17.24 -23.25 4.22
CA GLY A 17 -16.40 -24.39 3.81
C GLY A 17 -16.48 -24.65 2.30
N VAL A 18 -17.69 -24.53 1.73
CA VAL A 18 -17.91 -24.63 0.27
C VAL A 18 -17.40 -23.38 -0.45
N LYS A 19 -17.62 -22.17 0.09
CA LYS A 19 -17.05 -20.91 -0.45
C LYS A 19 -15.55 -20.80 -0.26
N LEU A 20 -14.96 -21.40 0.78
CA LEU A 20 -13.52 -21.54 0.96
C LEU A 20 -12.98 -22.50 -0.10
N GLY A 21 -13.70 -23.58 -0.44
CA GLY A 21 -13.39 -24.42 -1.60
C GLY A 21 -13.35 -23.64 -2.91
N GLU A 22 -14.29 -22.71 -3.11
CA GLU A 22 -14.30 -21.80 -4.27
C GLU A 22 -13.19 -20.73 -4.19
N VAL A 23 -12.93 -20.14 -3.02
CA VAL A 23 -11.82 -19.19 -2.78
C VAL A 23 -10.44 -19.85 -2.91
N LEU A 24 -10.33 -21.13 -2.57
CA LEU A 24 -9.13 -21.95 -2.78
C LEU A 24 -8.95 -22.33 -4.26
N SER A 25 -10.03 -22.37 -5.05
CA SER A 25 -9.96 -22.47 -6.52
C SER A 25 -9.53 -21.16 -7.21
N PHE A 26 -9.56 -20.03 -6.50
CA PHE A 26 -9.00 -18.74 -6.91
C PHE A 26 -7.49 -18.60 -6.61
N SER A 27 -6.80 -19.70 -6.30
CA SER A 27 -5.38 -19.76 -5.90
C SER A 27 -4.37 -19.25 -6.93
N GLU A 28 -4.82 -18.71 -8.06
CA GLU A 28 -4.01 -17.90 -8.95
C GLU A 28 -4.49 -16.44 -8.89
N CYS A 29 -3.79 -15.62 -8.11
CA CYS A 29 -3.91 -14.16 -8.09
C CYS A 29 -4.09 -13.51 -9.49
N PRO A 30 -3.44 -14.01 -10.57
CA PRO A 30 -3.73 -13.57 -11.94
C PRO A 30 -5.18 -13.76 -12.41
N SER A 31 -5.85 -14.85 -12.02
CA SER A 31 -7.24 -15.15 -12.37
C SER A 31 -8.19 -14.18 -11.67
N TYR A 32 -8.02 -13.95 -10.37
CA TYR A 32 -8.81 -12.96 -9.63
C TYR A 32 -8.63 -11.55 -10.20
N ARG A 33 -7.37 -11.13 -10.42
CA ARG A 33 -7.08 -9.83 -11.06
C ARG A 33 -7.79 -9.69 -12.39
N LYS A 34 -7.71 -10.72 -13.25
CA LYS A 34 -8.37 -10.72 -14.57
C LYS A 34 -9.89 -10.68 -14.43
N SER A 35 -10.48 -11.43 -13.50
CA SER A 35 -11.92 -11.38 -13.22
C SER A 35 -12.37 -10.01 -12.73
N VAL A 36 -11.59 -9.36 -11.86
CA VAL A 36 -11.85 -7.98 -11.44
C VAL A 36 -11.70 -7.03 -12.62
N GLU A 37 -10.63 -7.14 -13.41
CA GLU A 37 -10.45 -6.32 -14.62
C GLU A 37 -11.59 -6.48 -15.62
N ASP A 38 -12.12 -7.70 -15.80
CA ASP A 38 -13.27 -7.96 -16.67
C ASP A 38 -14.58 -7.42 -16.08
N LEU A 39 -14.77 -7.51 -14.75
CA LEU A 39 -15.88 -6.86 -14.04
C LEU A 39 -15.82 -5.33 -14.17
N VAL A 40 -14.62 -4.75 -14.12
CA VAL A 40 -14.36 -3.31 -14.29
C VAL A 40 -14.66 -2.87 -15.71
N LYS A 41 -14.23 -3.64 -16.72
CA LYS A 41 -14.58 -3.34 -18.12
C LYS A 41 -16.10 -3.30 -18.31
N ALA A 42 -16.82 -4.19 -17.63
CA ALA A 42 -18.27 -4.21 -17.65
C ALA A 42 -18.91 -3.05 -16.86
N ASN A 43 -18.30 -2.63 -15.74
CA ASN A 43 -18.80 -1.52 -14.94
C ASN A 43 -17.67 -0.80 -14.15
N PRO A 44 -17.05 0.25 -14.72
CA PRO A 44 -15.87 0.88 -14.13
C PRO A 44 -16.14 1.59 -12.80
N SER A 45 -17.36 2.11 -12.59
CA SER A 45 -17.73 2.84 -11.37
C SER A 45 -17.81 1.94 -10.14
N ASN A 46 -17.95 0.62 -10.33
CA ASN A 46 -18.08 -0.33 -9.23
C ASN A 46 -16.73 -0.88 -8.74
N LEU A 47 -15.61 -0.55 -9.39
CA LEU A 47 -14.29 -1.10 -9.05
C LEU A 47 -13.91 -0.85 -7.58
N HIS A 48 -13.86 0.43 -7.18
CA HIS A 48 -13.45 0.80 -5.83
C HIS A 48 -14.37 0.20 -4.76
N PRO A 49 -15.71 0.30 -4.87
CA PRO A 49 -16.62 -0.39 -3.95
C PRO A 49 -16.37 -1.90 -3.83
N VAL A 50 -16.16 -2.61 -4.95
CA VAL A 50 -15.92 -4.07 -4.96
C VAL A 50 -14.60 -4.42 -4.28
N LEU A 51 -13.53 -3.68 -4.55
CA LEU A 51 -12.23 -3.90 -3.91
C LEU A 51 -12.30 -3.65 -2.41
N LYS A 52 -12.94 -2.56 -1.98
CA LYS A 52 -13.12 -2.25 -0.56
C LYS A 52 -13.93 -3.33 0.16
N ALA A 53 -15.05 -3.76 -0.44
CA ALA A 53 -15.85 -4.86 0.11
C ALA A 53 -15.03 -6.15 0.22
N THR A 54 -14.20 -6.45 -0.79
CA THR A 54 -13.29 -7.61 -0.76
C THR A 54 -12.31 -7.52 0.41
N LEU A 55 -11.68 -6.37 0.64
CA LEU A 55 -10.77 -6.16 1.77
C LEU A 55 -11.46 -6.32 3.14
N VAL A 56 -12.71 -5.88 3.25
CA VAL A 56 -13.50 -6.08 4.48
C VAL A 56 -13.80 -7.56 4.70
N CYS A 57 -14.22 -8.28 3.66
CA CYS A 57 -14.49 -9.72 3.72
C CYS A 57 -13.22 -10.52 4.03
N GLU A 58 -12.08 -10.17 3.42
CA GLU A 58 -10.78 -10.79 3.69
C GLU A 58 -10.40 -10.66 5.17
N GLN A 59 -10.48 -9.45 5.73
CA GLN A 59 -10.16 -9.22 7.14
C GLN A 59 -11.09 -10.01 8.08
N GLN A 60 -12.39 -10.03 7.80
CA GLN A 60 -13.35 -10.78 8.60
C GLN A 60 -13.06 -12.29 8.58
N LEU A 61 -12.71 -12.83 7.42
CA LEU A 61 -12.39 -14.24 7.27
C LEU A 61 -11.06 -14.58 7.96
N ARG A 62 -10.06 -13.69 7.84
CA ARG A 62 -8.79 -13.81 8.56
C ARG A 62 -9.02 -13.85 10.08
N ASP A 63 -9.80 -12.92 10.62
CA ASP A 63 -10.12 -12.87 12.06
C ASP A 63 -10.81 -14.16 12.53
N TYR A 64 -11.73 -14.69 11.72
CA TYR A 64 -12.41 -15.96 11.99
C TYR A 64 -11.44 -17.15 12.01
N ILE A 65 -10.56 -17.27 11.00
CA ILE A 65 -9.58 -18.36 10.91
C ILE A 65 -8.61 -18.32 12.10
N CYS A 66 -8.14 -17.13 12.49
CA CYS A 66 -7.20 -16.94 13.59
C CYS A 66 -7.86 -17.16 14.96
N GLY A 67 -9.10 -16.71 15.17
CA GLY A 67 -9.72 -16.68 16.50
C GLY A 67 -10.69 -17.82 16.80
N GLN A 68 -11.41 -18.31 15.78
CA GLN A 68 -12.62 -19.13 16.00
C GLN A 68 -12.58 -20.48 15.28
N ALA A 69 -11.72 -20.66 14.27
CA ALA A 69 -11.63 -21.90 13.52
C ALA A 69 -10.86 -23.02 14.25
N LYS A 70 -11.35 -23.43 15.41
CA LYS A 70 -10.75 -24.49 16.26
C LYS A 70 -10.73 -25.88 15.58
N GLY A 71 -11.55 -26.09 14.55
CA GLY A 71 -11.66 -27.35 13.81
C GLY A 71 -10.72 -27.48 12.59
N LEU A 72 -10.00 -26.42 12.20
CA LEU A 72 -9.06 -26.47 11.09
C LEU A 72 -7.68 -26.93 11.56
N ALA A 73 -7.05 -27.85 10.82
CA ALA A 73 -5.64 -28.16 11.01
C ALA A 73 -4.78 -26.91 10.72
N GLU A 74 -3.65 -26.77 11.42
CA GLU A 74 -2.78 -25.59 11.28
C GLU A 74 -2.28 -25.39 9.84
N ASP A 75 -2.00 -26.47 9.12
CA ASP A 75 -1.58 -26.42 7.72
C ASP A 75 -2.68 -25.84 6.82
N GLN A 76 -3.94 -26.17 7.11
CA GLN A 76 -5.09 -25.66 6.38
C GLN A 76 -5.33 -24.18 6.70
N LYS A 77 -5.21 -23.79 7.97
CA LYS A 77 -5.27 -22.38 8.38
C LYS A 77 -4.21 -21.56 7.66
N ARG A 78 -2.96 -22.03 7.66
CA ARG A 78 -1.86 -21.36 6.97
C ARG A 78 -2.16 -21.18 5.48
N ARG A 79 -2.56 -22.24 4.78
CA ARG A 79 -2.92 -22.15 3.34
C ARG A 79 -4.04 -21.14 3.10
N CYS A 80 -5.09 -21.12 3.93
CA CYS A 80 -6.17 -20.16 3.79
C CYS A 80 -5.68 -18.72 4.01
N LEU A 81 -4.85 -18.49 5.03
CA LEU A 81 -4.28 -17.18 5.32
C LEU A 81 -3.32 -16.70 4.22
N ASP A 82 -2.58 -17.61 3.59
CA ASP A 82 -1.71 -17.30 2.45
C ASP A 82 -2.55 -16.86 1.25
N THR A 83 -3.63 -17.59 0.93
CA THR A 83 -4.58 -17.20 -0.13
C THR A 83 -5.23 -15.84 0.15
N LEU A 84 -5.64 -15.58 1.39
CA LEU A 84 -6.21 -14.30 1.79
C LEU A 84 -5.22 -13.15 1.68
N SER A 85 -3.95 -13.40 2.03
CA SER A 85 -2.88 -12.42 1.84
C SER A 85 -2.67 -12.11 0.36
N ALA A 86 -2.63 -13.13 -0.50
CA ALA A 86 -2.52 -12.93 -1.95
C ALA A 86 -3.71 -12.14 -2.54
N LEU A 87 -4.93 -12.40 -2.06
CA LEU A 87 -6.13 -11.65 -2.45
C LEU A 87 -6.04 -10.18 -2.03
N ARG A 88 -5.69 -9.94 -0.76
CA ARG A 88 -5.49 -8.59 -0.21
C ARG A 88 -4.44 -7.83 -1.02
N ASP A 89 -3.29 -8.45 -1.27
CA ASP A 89 -2.19 -7.84 -2.00
C ASP A 89 -2.59 -7.52 -3.45
N CYS A 90 -3.41 -8.37 -4.08
CA CYS A 90 -4.00 -8.08 -5.38
C CYS A 90 -4.91 -6.85 -5.34
N CYS A 91 -5.79 -6.75 -4.34
CA CYS A 91 -6.64 -5.58 -4.17
C CYS A 91 -5.83 -4.30 -3.96
N TYR A 92 -4.76 -4.36 -3.15
CA TYR A 92 -3.86 -3.24 -2.94
C TYR A 92 -3.16 -2.81 -4.24
N GLN A 93 -2.68 -3.76 -5.04
CA GLN A 93 -2.11 -3.45 -6.35
C GLN A 93 -3.11 -2.73 -7.27
N CYS A 94 -4.40 -3.05 -7.22
CA CYS A 94 -5.40 -2.32 -8.00
C CYS A 94 -5.53 -0.84 -7.57
N PHE A 95 -5.30 -0.52 -6.29
CA PHE A 95 -5.29 0.86 -5.80
C PHE A 95 -3.96 1.58 -6.08
N THR A 96 -2.82 0.90 -5.96
CA THR A 96 -1.49 1.53 -6.06
C THR A 96 -0.97 1.61 -7.49
N PHE A 97 -1.24 0.61 -8.33
CA PHE A 97 -0.69 0.55 -9.70
C PHE A 97 -1.01 1.79 -10.55
N PRO A 98 -2.25 2.35 -10.54
CA PRO A 98 -2.55 3.58 -11.26
C PRO A 98 -1.72 4.80 -10.79
N LEU A 99 -1.30 4.80 -9.51
CA LEU A 99 -0.52 5.87 -8.91
C LEU A 99 0.93 5.83 -9.36
N HIS A 100 1.51 4.65 -9.67
CA HIS A 100 2.92 4.51 -10.01
C HIS A 100 3.32 5.42 -11.19
N GLY A 101 2.50 5.46 -12.23
CA GLY A 101 2.73 6.33 -13.39
C GLY A 101 2.68 7.82 -13.02
N LYS A 102 1.75 8.20 -12.13
CA LYS A 102 1.57 9.60 -11.68
C LYS A 102 2.72 10.04 -10.77
N ILE A 103 3.10 9.20 -9.79
CA ILE A 103 4.25 9.43 -8.91
C ILE A 103 5.50 9.69 -9.75
N LYS A 104 5.78 8.84 -10.75
CA LYS A 104 6.92 9.04 -11.66
C LYS A 104 6.91 10.38 -12.39
N VAL A 105 5.74 10.88 -12.78
CA VAL A 105 5.59 12.19 -13.43
C VAL A 105 5.88 13.31 -12.44
N PHE A 106 5.33 13.26 -11.22
CA PHE A 106 5.64 14.23 -10.16
C PHE A 106 7.13 14.26 -9.84
N LEU A 107 7.79 13.10 -9.76
CA LEU A 107 9.22 13.01 -9.47
C LEU A 107 10.11 13.35 -10.68
N SER A 108 9.55 13.61 -11.86
CA SER A 108 10.34 13.90 -13.06
C SER A 108 11.27 15.12 -12.93
N PRO A 109 10.92 16.21 -12.20
CA PRO A 109 11.77 17.39 -12.01
C PRO A 109 12.84 17.23 -10.92
N LEU A 110 12.96 16.09 -10.24
CA LEU A 110 14.06 15.89 -9.29
C LEU A 110 15.41 16.15 -9.98
N TRP A 111 16.31 16.84 -9.28
CA TRP A 111 17.61 17.32 -9.76
C TRP A 111 17.60 18.46 -10.79
N THR A 112 16.46 19.08 -11.08
CA THR A 112 16.48 20.39 -11.76
C THR A 112 16.97 21.48 -10.80
N SER A 113 17.43 22.61 -11.34
CA SER A 113 17.78 23.78 -10.53
C SER A 113 16.60 24.21 -9.66
N THR A 114 15.40 24.25 -10.24
CA THR A 114 14.15 24.64 -9.57
C THR A 114 13.72 23.70 -8.44
N TRP A 115 14.14 22.43 -8.47
CA TRP A 115 13.94 21.53 -7.34
C TRP A 115 15.03 21.74 -6.27
N MET A 116 16.29 21.89 -6.68
CA MET A 116 17.42 22.08 -5.76
C MET A 116 17.32 23.40 -4.97
N ASP A 117 16.90 24.49 -5.61
CA ASP A 117 16.70 25.78 -4.96
C ASP A 117 15.35 25.91 -4.23
N GLY A 118 14.52 24.86 -4.29
CA GLY A 118 13.22 24.79 -3.61
C GLY A 118 12.10 25.59 -4.27
N SER A 119 12.33 26.26 -5.40
CA SER A 119 11.32 27.06 -6.10
C SER A 119 10.13 26.23 -6.59
N LEU A 120 10.37 24.94 -6.88
CA LEU A 120 9.34 23.98 -7.29
C LEU A 120 9.02 23.00 -6.14
N PRO A 121 7.81 23.08 -5.54
CA PRO A 121 7.42 22.23 -4.42
C PRO A 121 6.96 20.84 -4.87
N VAL A 122 7.89 20.08 -5.47
CA VAL A 122 7.63 18.76 -6.09
C VAL A 122 6.94 17.80 -5.11
N ILE A 123 7.49 17.66 -3.90
CA ILE A 123 6.95 16.74 -2.90
C ILE A 123 5.62 17.21 -2.34
N ASP A 124 5.44 18.51 -2.07
CA ASP A 124 4.17 19.00 -1.54
C ASP A 124 3.00 18.77 -2.53
N GLN A 125 3.25 18.97 -3.82
CA GLN A 125 2.26 18.67 -4.88
C GLN A 125 1.93 17.18 -4.94
N LEU A 126 2.95 16.33 -4.85
CA LEU A 126 2.78 14.88 -4.84
C LEU A 126 1.98 14.41 -3.61
N LEU A 127 2.32 14.90 -2.43
CA LEU A 127 1.64 14.54 -1.18
C LEU A 127 0.19 15.04 -1.18
N SER A 128 -0.08 16.24 -1.72
CA SER A 128 -1.45 16.73 -1.91
C SER A 128 -2.27 15.82 -2.82
N PHE A 129 -1.67 15.34 -3.91
CA PHE A 129 -2.31 14.37 -4.82
C PHE A 129 -2.58 13.03 -4.12
N LEU A 130 -1.61 12.49 -3.38
CA LEU A 130 -1.78 11.26 -2.63
C LEU A 130 -2.84 11.40 -1.53
N LYS A 131 -2.91 12.55 -0.85
CA LYS A 131 -3.93 12.84 0.17
C LYS A 131 -5.35 12.72 -0.38
N GLN A 132 -5.59 13.27 -1.57
CA GLN A 132 -6.90 13.15 -2.24
C GLN A 132 -7.24 11.69 -2.54
N HIS A 133 -6.27 10.91 -3.04
CA HIS A 133 -6.46 9.49 -3.30
C HIS A 133 -6.69 8.65 -2.03
N LEU A 134 -6.00 8.96 -0.93
CA LEU A 134 -6.17 8.24 0.34
C LEU A 134 -7.47 8.63 1.07
N ALA A 135 -7.99 9.83 0.83
CA ALA A 135 -9.30 10.25 1.34
C ALA A 135 -10.43 9.36 0.80
N ASP A 136 -10.32 8.91 -0.46
CA ASP A 136 -11.25 7.95 -1.06
C ASP A 136 -11.25 6.59 -0.37
N LEU A 137 -10.30 6.31 0.52
CA LEU A 137 -10.18 5.05 1.26
C LEU A 137 -10.48 5.22 2.76
N SER A 138 -11.02 6.37 3.16
CA SER A 138 -11.32 6.71 4.56
C SER A 138 -12.39 5.82 5.21
N ASP A 139 -13.19 5.14 4.42
CA ASP A 139 -14.22 4.18 4.84
C ASP A 139 -13.65 2.78 5.14
N LEU A 140 -12.39 2.50 4.80
CA LEU A 140 -11.72 1.26 5.17
C LEU A 140 -11.34 1.28 6.65
N LYS A 141 -11.48 0.12 7.30
CA LYS A 141 -10.98 -0.07 8.67
C LYS A 141 -9.46 0.13 8.74
N PRO A 142 -8.92 0.64 9.85
CA PRO A 142 -7.47 0.83 10.01
C PRO A 142 -6.64 -0.42 9.70
N ALA A 143 -7.08 -1.60 10.15
CA ALA A 143 -6.40 -2.88 9.88
C ALA A 143 -6.26 -3.20 8.37
N SER A 144 -7.20 -2.74 7.54
CA SER A 144 -7.18 -2.93 6.08
C SER A 144 -6.53 -1.76 5.34
N LYS A 145 -6.58 -0.53 5.90
CA LYS A 145 -5.99 0.68 5.29
C LYS A 145 -4.48 0.78 5.55
N GLN A 146 -4.02 0.49 6.76
CA GLN A 146 -2.61 0.68 7.14
C GLN A 146 -1.63 -0.08 6.23
N PRO A 147 -1.81 -1.38 5.93
CA PRO A 147 -0.86 -2.10 5.09
C PRO A 147 -0.75 -1.50 3.68
N LEU A 148 -1.87 -1.07 3.10
CA LEU A 148 -1.91 -0.37 1.81
C LEU A 148 -1.12 0.95 1.84
N VAL A 149 -1.27 1.74 2.90
CA VAL A 149 -0.54 3.00 3.08
C VAL A 149 0.96 2.74 3.25
N CYS A 150 1.34 1.68 3.96
CA CYS A 150 2.72 1.24 4.09
C CYS A 150 3.34 0.83 2.75
N ASP A 151 2.63 0.04 1.95
CA ASP A 151 3.09 -0.39 0.61
C ASP A 151 3.28 0.82 -0.32
N LEU A 152 2.34 1.78 -0.28
CA LEU A 152 2.44 3.03 -1.03
C LEU A 152 3.65 3.88 -0.60
N HIS A 153 3.92 3.96 0.71
CA HIS A 153 5.10 4.65 1.22
C HIS A 153 6.40 4.01 0.70
N GLN A 154 6.49 2.68 0.74
CA GLN A 154 7.65 1.93 0.25
C GLN A 154 7.85 2.12 -1.26
N ASP A 155 6.78 2.04 -2.06
CA ASP A 155 6.86 2.28 -3.50
C ASP A 155 7.30 3.72 -3.81
N LEU A 156 6.74 4.71 -3.11
CA LEU A 156 7.16 6.11 -3.27
C LEU A 156 8.65 6.29 -2.95
N ALA A 157 9.11 5.76 -1.83
CA ALA A 157 10.52 5.83 -1.44
C ALA A 157 11.42 5.16 -2.48
N ALA A 158 11.03 3.99 -2.99
CA ALA A 158 11.77 3.28 -4.03
C ALA A 158 11.84 4.07 -5.34
N GLN A 159 10.72 4.69 -5.77
CA GLN A 159 10.68 5.51 -6.97
C GLN A 159 11.53 6.79 -6.83
N TYR A 160 11.47 7.43 -5.66
CA TYR A 160 12.28 8.61 -5.32
C TYR A 160 13.77 8.27 -5.35
N LEU A 161 14.19 7.20 -4.68
CA LEU A 161 15.56 6.70 -4.69
C LEU A 161 16.03 6.36 -6.10
N LYS A 162 15.23 5.60 -6.85
CA LYS A 162 15.56 5.23 -8.23
C LYS A 162 15.74 6.46 -9.13
N LYS A 163 14.94 7.50 -8.95
CA LYS A 163 15.04 8.74 -9.72
C LYS A 163 16.28 9.55 -9.31
N THR A 164 16.58 9.60 -8.01
CA THR A 164 17.74 10.33 -7.50
C THR A 164 19.07 9.65 -7.86
N MET A 165 19.14 8.33 -7.82
CA MET A 165 20.34 7.55 -8.19
C MET A 165 20.66 7.56 -9.70
N LYS A 166 19.66 7.76 -10.57
CA LYS A 166 19.82 7.72 -12.03
C LYS A 166 20.46 8.96 -12.66
N THR A 167 20.89 9.94 -11.87
CA THR A 167 21.35 11.23 -12.40
C THR A 167 22.87 11.27 -12.60
N ARG A 168 23.30 11.99 -13.66
CA ARG A 168 24.69 12.12 -14.14
C ARG A 168 25.64 12.69 -13.07
N VAL A 169 26.94 12.61 -13.34
CA VAL A 169 28.02 13.25 -12.55
C VAL A 169 27.63 14.69 -12.20
N LYS A 170 27.59 14.99 -10.91
CA LYS A 170 27.20 16.31 -10.37
C LYS A 170 28.40 17.01 -9.77
N SER A 171 28.42 18.33 -9.85
CA SER A 171 29.41 19.12 -9.11
C SER A 171 29.19 18.96 -7.60
N ARG A 172 30.24 19.19 -6.81
CA ARG A 172 30.15 19.13 -5.34
C ARG A 172 29.05 20.05 -4.79
N GLN A 173 28.91 21.25 -5.35
CA GLN A 173 27.87 22.20 -4.94
C GLN A 173 26.46 21.65 -5.21
N GLN A 174 26.24 21.02 -6.37
CA GLN A 174 24.96 20.39 -6.69
C GLN A 174 24.68 19.18 -5.78
N GLN A 175 25.71 18.42 -5.42
CA GLN A 175 25.56 17.29 -4.49
C GLN A 175 25.13 17.78 -3.11
N VAL A 176 25.76 18.84 -2.59
CA VAL A 176 25.39 19.43 -1.29
C VAL A 176 23.96 19.94 -1.31
N ALA A 177 23.61 20.84 -2.23
CA ALA A 177 22.27 21.41 -2.31
C ALA A 177 21.18 20.33 -2.53
N GLY A 178 21.45 19.36 -3.40
CA GLY A 178 20.55 18.23 -3.62
C GLY A 178 20.41 17.33 -2.39
N SER A 179 21.48 17.11 -1.62
CA SER A 179 21.43 16.29 -0.40
C SER A 179 20.60 16.94 0.70
N GLU A 180 20.74 18.26 0.91
CA GLU A 180 19.92 19.03 1.86
C GLU A 180 18.45 18.95 1.46
N ARG A 181 18.17 19.12 0.16
CA ARG A 181 16.81 19.01 -0.38
C ARG A 181 16.22 17.61 -0.21
N MET A 182 17.00 16.55 -0.44
CA MET A 182 16.56 15.18 -0.21
C MET A 182 16.19 14.92 1.25
N VAL A 183 16.92 15.52 2.20
CA VAL A 183 16.59 15.40 3.64
C VAL A 183 15.26 16.11 3.95
N GLU A 184 15.02 17.29 3.39
CA GLU A 184 13.74 17.99 3.54
C GLU A 184 12.58 17.20 2.94
N ASP A 185 12.73 16.74 1.70
CA ASP A 185 11.75 15.92 0.99
C ASP A 185 11.40 14.64 1.77
N ALA A 186 12.43 13.96 2.31
CA ALA A 186 12.25 12.77 3.12
C ALA A 186 11.48 13.06 4.41
N LYS A 187 11.77 14.16 5.11
CA LYS A 187 11.01 14.58 6.31
C LYS A 187 9.54 14.87 5.99
N LYS A 188 9.24 15.50 4.85
CA LYS A 188 7.87 15.77 4.41
C LYS A 188 7.10 14.50 4.11
N MET A 189 7.71 13.59 3.35
CA MET A 189 7.14 12.27 3.09
C MET A 189 6.88 11.51 4.40
N ASP A 190 7.88 11.49 5.29
CA ASP A 190 7.79 10.81 6.59
C ASP A 190 6.61 11.32 7.43
N GLY A 191 6.51 12.65 7.55
CA GLY A 191 5.43 13.32 8.28
C GLY A 191 4.06 12.97 7.71
N PHE A 192 3.91 13.04 6.38
CA PHE A 192 2.66 12.70 5.71
C PHE A 192 2.21 11.26 6.00
N PHE A 193 3.09 10.26 5.82
CA PHE A 193 2.70 8.87 6.06
C PHE A 193 2.49 8.56 7.54
N ARG A 194 3.18 9.25 8.44
CA ARG A 194 2.93 9.12 9.89
C ARG A 194 1.52 9.59 10.26
N GLU A 195 1.07 10.69 9.67
CA GLU A 195 -0.29 11.21 9.86
C GLU A 195 -1.35 10.27 9.27
N GLU A 196 -1.11 9.72 8.07
CA GLU A 196 -2.05 8.81 7.40
C GLU A 196 -2.15 7.42 8.05
N VAL A 197 -1.13 6.98 8.79
CA VAL A 197 -1.08 5.64 9.41
C VAL A 197 -1.74 5.59 10.79
N LEU A 198 -1.92 6.70 11.53
CA LEU A 198 -2.45 6.72 12.91
C LEU A 198 -1.94 5.55 13.79
N LEU A 199 -0.68 5.69 14.24
CA LEU A 199 -0.07 5.13 15.45
C LEU A 199 -0.51 3.70 15.88
N GLU A 200 0.16 2.68 15.32
CA GLU A 200 0.47 1.44 16.05
C GLU A 200 2.00 1.24 16.06
N PRO A 201 2.61 0.76 17.16
CA PRO A 201 4.08 0.74 17.35
C PRO A 201 4.85 -0.05 16.29
N GLN A 202 4.19 -1.01 15.63
CA GLN A 202 4.80 -1.90 14.65
C GLN A 202 5.04 -1.22 13.29
N GLY A 203 4.27 -0.19 12.95
CA GLY A 203 4.48 0.62 11.73
C GLY A 203 5.69 1.55 11.81
N LEU A 204 6.20 1.82 13.02
CA LEU A 204 7.34 2.72 13.24
C LEU A 204 8.69 2.11 12.79
N LEU A 205 8.83 0.78 12.88
CA LEU A 205 10.09 0.08 12.63
C LEU A 205 10.43 -0.02 11.14
N THR A 206 9.44 -0.27 10.29
CA THR A 206 9.60 -0.27 8.82
C THR A 206 9.74 1.15 8.26
N HIS A 207 9.15 2.14 8.92
CA HIS A 207 9.24 3.57 8.60
C HIS A 207 10.63 4.14 8.87
N GLN A 208 11.24 3.80 10.02
CA GLN A 208 12.62 4.20 10.35
C GLN A 208 13.66 3.64 9.37
N ALA A 209 13.51 2.40 8.90
CA ALA A 209 14.46 1.77 8.00
C ALA A 209 14.56 2.51 6.64
N GLY A 210 13.44 2.99 6.09
CA GLY A 210 13.41 3.72 4.83
C GLY A 210 14.11 5.09 4.89
N LEU A 211 13.89 5.83 5.98
CA LEU A 211 14.60 7.09 6.27
C LEU A 211 16.10 6.86 6.47
N GLN A 212 16.48 5.81 7.21
CA GLN A 212 17.88 5.48 7.45
C GLN A 212 18.60 5.11 6.15
N GLN A 213 17.93 4.41 5.23
CA GLN A 213 18.48 4.11 3.90
C GLN A 213 18.66 5.37 3.05
N LEU A 214 17.68 6.29 3.05
CA LEU A 214 17.76 7.57 2.35
C LEU A 214 18.88 8.49 2.89
N ILE A 215 19.00 8.57 4.22
CA ILE A 215 20.05 9.34 4.92
C ILE A 215 21.43 8.67 4.75
N TYR A 216 21.49 7.35 4.73
CA TYR A 216 22.73 6.61 4.48
C TYR A 216 23.24 6.85 3.05
N LEU A 217 22.34 6.81 2.06
CA LEU A 217 22.66 7.04 0.65
C LEU A 217 23.02 8.50 0.36
N SER A 218 22.44 9.48 1.08
CA SER A 218 22.85 10.88 0.96
C SER A 218 24.27 11.11 1.50
N HIS A 219 24.68 10.42 2.56
CA HIS A 219 26.05 10.48 3.08
C HIS A 219 27.07 9.73 2.19
N HIS A 220 26.68 8.65 1.50
CA HIS A 220 27.57 7.90 0.60
C HIS A 220 27.79 8.57 -0.77
N LEU A 221 27.03 9.63 -1.09
CA LEU A 221 27.34 10.54 -2.19
C LEU A 221 28.46 11.54 -1.84
N HIS A 222 28.97 11.51 -0.60
CA HIS A 222 30.10 12.28 -0.09
C HIS A 222 31.26 11.31 0.23
N PRO A 223 32.23 11.06 -0.66
CA PRO A 223 33.51 10.57 -0.19
C PRO A 223 34.26 11.74 0.51
N PRO A 224 35.05 11.46 1.55
CA PRO A 224 35.92 12.46 2.19
C PRO A 224 36.89 13.12 1.20
#